data_AF-A0A930DI45-F1
#
_entry.id   AF-A0A930DI45-F1
#
_cell.length_a   1.000
_cell.length_b   1.000
_cell.length_c   1.000
_cell.angle_alpha   90.00
_cell.angle_beta   90.00
_cell.angle_gamma   90.00
#
_symmetry.space_group_name_H-M   'P 1'
#
loop_
_entity.id
_entity.type
_entity.pdbx_description
1 polymer ?
#
loop_
_entity_poly.entity_id
_entity_poly.type
_entity_poly.pdbx_seq_one_letter_code
_entity_poly.pdbx_strand_id
1 'polypeptide(L)'
;MNPNFKLNLLTLSLLAITSIAHAEDEVSTQELDEIQVKGKYIAKEKKVFTEGQAKSSRERVYQSSENIDAIVRSMPGVFTQQDKGSGVLAVNIRGDSGLGRVNTMVDGVTQTFYSTSADA
;
A
#
# COMPACT_ATOMS: atom_id res chain seq x y z
N MET A 1 56.44 24.79 38.16
CA MET A 1 55.65 25.59 37.19
C MET A 1 56.14 27.04 37.31
N ASN A 2 56.99 27.50 36.39
CA ASN A 2 57.69 28.79 36.57
C ASN A 2 56.74 29.97 36.27
N PRO A 3 56.60 30.97 37.17
CA PRO A 3 55.54 31.99 37.08
C PRO A 3 55.91 33.23 36.24
N ASN A 4 56.86 33.14 35.31
CA ASN A 4 57.31 34.32 34.54
C ASN A 4 57.41 34.03 33.03
N PHE A 5 56.25 33.90 32.37
CA PHE A 5 56.18 33.88 30.91
C PHE A 5 55.99 35.32 30.40
N LYS A 6 57.07 35.95 29.91
CA LYS A 6 57.01 37.30 29.31
C LYS A 6 56.62 37.17 27.84
N LEU A 7 55.39 37.53 27.50
CA LEU A 7 54.87 37.52 26.13
C LEU A 7 55.45 38.72 25.36
N ASN A 8 56.25 38.45 24.31
CA ASN A 8 56.88 39.48 23.49
C ASN A 8 55.95 39.90 22.34
N LEU A 9 55.97 41.18 21.93
CA LEU A 9 55.07 41.73 20.90
C LEU A 9 55.19 40.97 19.56
N LEU A 10 56.38 40.46 19.24
CA LEU A 10 56.61 39.62 18.07
C LEU A 10 55.83 38.30 18.12
N THR A 11 55.76 37.67 19.31
CA THR A 11 55.03 36.40 19.50
C THR A 11 53.53 36.57 19.42
N LEU A 12 53.00 37.75 19.80
CA LEU A 12 51.59 38.09 19.65
C LEU A 12 51.22 38.30 18.17
N SER A 13 52.11 38.91 17.38
CA SER A 13 51.88 39.09 15.93
C SER A 13 51.87 37.78 15.16
N LEU A 14 52.73 36.82 15.52
CA LEU A 14 52.78 35.50 14.88
C LEU A 14 51.49 34.71 15.12
N LEU A 15 50.94 34.80 16.34
CA LEU A 15 49.71 34.11 16.72
C LEU A 15 48.48 34.68 15.98
N ALA A 16 48.46 36.00 15.75
CA ALA A 16 47.40 36.65 14.97
C ALA A 16 47.40 36.24 13.49
N ILE A 17 48.59 36.06 12.90
CA ILE A 17 48.73 35.61 11.51
C ILE A 17 48.21 34.16 11.35
N THR A 18 48.48 33.28 12.33
CA THR A 18 47.98 31.90 12.29
C THR A 18 46.46 31.81 12.40
N SER A 19 45.80 32.71 13.14
CA SER A 19 44.33 32.75 13.23
C SER A 19 43.65 33.23 11.94
N ILE A 20 44.31 34.09 11.15
CA ILE A 20 43.77 34.57 9.85
C ILE A 20 43.86 33.46 8.79
N ALA A 21 44.89 32.61 8.85
CA ALA A 21 45.05 31.45 7.97
C ALA A 21 44.02 30.33 8.22
N HIS A 22 43.35 30.33 9.38
CA HIS A 22 42.27 29.39 9.71
C HIS A 22 40.86 29.96 9.50
N ALA A 23 40.73 31.15 8.90
CA ALA A 23 39.46 31.80 8.61
C ALA A 23 38.98 31.57 7.17
N GLU A 24 39.24 30.38 6.61
CA GLU A 24 38.51 29.92 5.43
C GLU A 24 37.14 29.42 5.93
N ASP A 25 36.14 30.29 5.82
CA ASP A 25 34.73 29.91 5.90
C ASP A 25 34.46 28.90 4.78
N GLU A 26 34.64 27.62 5.07
CA GLU A 26 34.08 26.53 4.28
C GLU A 26 32.56 26.54 4.49
N VAL A 27 31.89 27.42 3.75
CA VAL A 27 30.47 27.24 3.44
C VAL A 27 30.40 26.02 2.51
N SER A 28 30.39 24.84 3.12
CA SER A 28 30.14 23.58 2.44
C SER A 28 28.70 23.58 1.93
N THR A 29 28.50 24.15 0.74
CA THR A 29 27.30 23.87 -0.06
C THR A 29 27.42 22.43 -0.54
N GLN A 30 26.79 21.50 0.20
CA GLN A 30 26.65 20.12 -0.23
C GLN A 30 25.73 20.11 -1.46
N GLU A 31 26.27 19.79 -2.63
CA GLU A 31 25.45 19.47 -3.79
C GLU A 31 24.70 18.17 -3.49
N LEU A 32 23.36 18.23 -3.53
CA LEU A 32 22.50 17.09 -3.32
C LEU A 32 22.36 16.30 -4.62
N ASP A 33 22.41 14.97 -4.53
CA ASP A 33 22.20 14.10 -5.67
C ASP A 33 20.80 14.26 -6.28
N GLU A 34 20.72 14.22 -7.61
CA GLU A 34 19.47 14.33 -8.36
C GLU A 34 18.56 13.11 -8.11
N ILE A 35 17.33 13.35 -7.64
CA ILE A 35 16.32 12.30 -7.43
C ILE A 35 15.71 11.91 -8.77
N GLN A 36 16.15 10.79 -9.36
CA GLN A 36 15.53 10.23 -10.56
C GLN A 36 14.22 9.49 -10.23
N VAL A 37 13.08 10.12 -10.57
CA VAL A 37 11.76 9.48 -10.48
C VAL A 37 11.56 8.53 -11.67
N LYS A 38 11.79 7.24 -11.45
CA LYS A 38 11.48 6.20 -12.46
C LYS A 38 10.02 5.77 -12.34
N GLY A 39 9.21 6.11 -13.34
CA GLY A 39 7.84 5.60 -13.47
C GLY A 39 7.84 4.09 -13.68
N LYS A 40 7.45 3.32 -12.66
CA LYS A 40 7.30 1.87 -12.78
C LYS A 40 5.94 1.56 -13.42
N TYR A 41 5.95 0.95 -14.60
CA TYR A 41 4.74 0.34 -15.15
C TYR A 41 4.32 -0.83 -14.24
N ILE A 42 3.23 -0.64 -13.50
CA ILE A 42 2.67 -1.68 -12.64
C ILE A 42 1.77 -2.56 -13.52
N ALA A 43 2.18 -3.81 -13.73
CA ALA A 43 1.38 -4.82 -14.40
C ALA A 43 -0.02 -4.93 -13.78
N LYS A 44 -1.03 -5.24 -14.58
CA LYS A 44 -2.45 -5.15 -14.19
C LYS A 44 -2.75 -5.98 -12.94
N GLU A 45 -2.12 -7.15 -12.79
CA GLU A 45 -2.18 -8.01 -11.61
C GLU A 45 -1.67 -7.39 -10.29
N LYS A 46 -0.89 -6.30 -10.33
CA LYS A 46 -0.39 -5.61 -9.13
C LYS A 46 -1.17 -4.35 -8.77
N LYS A 47 -2.12 -3.91 -9.60
CA LYS A 47 -2.96 -2.73 -9.31
C LYS A 47 -3.88 -2.91 -8.10
N VAL A 48 -4.24 -4.15 -7.80
CA VAL A 48 -5.01 -4.53 -6.59
C VAL A 48 -4.29 -4.19 -5.27
N PHE A 49 -2.98 -3.91 -5.30
CA PHE A 49 -2.21 -3.49 -4.12
C PHE A 49 -2.02 -1.97 -4.02
N THR A 50 -2.43 -1.20 -5.03
CA THR A 50 -2.27 0.27 -5.07
C THR A 50 -3.59 1.02 -4.92
N GLU A 51 -4.72 0.40 -5.24
CA GLU A 51 -6.04 0.97 -4.99
C GLU A 51 -6.46 0.64 -3.55
N GLY A 52 -6.94 1.63 -2.79
CA GLY A 52 -7.41 1.46 -1.40
C GLY A 52 -8.67 0.60 -1.24
N GLN A 53 -8.97 -0.24 -2.23
CA GLN A 53 -10.12 -1.14 -2.26
C GLN A 53 -9.66 -2.50 -2.78
N ALA A 54 -9.90 -3.54 -2.01
CA ALA A 54 -9.57 -4.88 -2.42
C ALA A 54 -10.69 -5.43 -3.32
N LYS A 55 -10.52 -5.24 -4.64
CA LYS A 55 -11.38 -5.77 -5.69
C LYS A 55 -10.91 -7.15 -6.12
N SER A 56 -11.79 -8.14 -6.05
CA SER A 56 -11.58 -9.45 -6.66
C SER A 56 -12.44 -9.54 -7.91
N SER A 57 -11.83 -9.74 -9.08
CA SER A 57 -12.55 -9.93 -10.33
C SER A 57 -12.08 -11.20 -11.01
N ARG A 58 -13.02 -11.88 -11.68
CA ARG A 58 -12.74 -13.03 -12.54
C ARG A 58 -13.04 -12.64 -13.98
N GLU A 59 -12.01 -12.58 -14.81
CA GLU A 59 -12.18 -12.34 -16.24
C GLU A 59 -12.41 -13.66 -16.99
N ARG A 60 -12.99 -13.55 -18.19
CA ARG A 60 -13.23 -14.66 -19.13
C ARG A 60 -14.15 -15.76 -18.58
N VAL A 61 -15.15 -15.36 -17.80
CA VAL A 61 -16.18 -16.28 -17.25
C VAL A 61 -16.93 -17.02 -18.36
N TYR A 62 -17.10 -16.42 -19.53
CA TYR A 62 -17.79 -17.02 -20.69
C TYR A 62 -17.01 -18.13 -21.39
N GLN A 63 -15.73 -18.35 -21.06
CA GLN A 63 -14.87 -19.35 -21.73
C GLN A 63 -14.97 -20.74 -21.09
N SER A 64 -15.67 -20.86 -19.95
CA SER A 64 -15.86 -22.12 -19.24
C SER A 64 -17.36 -22.31 -18.95
N SER A 65 -17.86 -23.53 -19.09
CA SER A 65 -19.25 -23.89 -18.76
C SER A 65 -19.42 -24.22 -17.28
N GLU A 66 -18.72 -23.50 -16.42
CA GLU A 66 -18.74 -23.71 -14.97
C GLU A 66 -20.02 -23.17 -14.34
N ASN A 67 -20.44 -23.80 -13.23
CA ASN A 67 -21.51 -23.26 -12.41
C ASN A 67 -21.04 -21.93 -11.76
N ILE A 68 -21.98 -21.00 -11.54
CA ILE A 68 -21.74 -19.73 -10.84
C ILE A 68 -21.09 -19.97 -9.46
N ASP A 69 -21.45 -21.03 -8.74
CA ASP A 69 -20.81 -21.42 -7.48
C ASP A 69 -19.30 -21.64 -7.64
N ALA A 70 -18.89 -22.38 -8.67
CA ALA A 70 -17.48 -22.66 -8.95
C ALA A 70 -16.73 -21.39 -9.36
N ILE A 71 -17.33 -20.58 -10.22
CA ILE A 71 -16.77 -19.30 -10.67
C ILE A 71 -16.55 -18.37 -9.47
N VAL A 72 -17.55 -18.21 -8.62
CA VAL A 72 -17.51 -17.27 -7.49
C VAL A 72 -16.57 -17.77 -6.39
N ARG A 73 -16.55 -19.08 -6.10
CA ARG A 73 -15.63 -19.68 -5.11
C ARG A 73 -14.17 -19.70 -5.59
N SER A 74 -13.91 -19.57 -6.89
CA SER A 74 -12.54 -19.43 -7.40
C SER A 74 -11.87 -18.11 -6.98
N MET A 75 -12.65 -17.14 -6.51
CA MET A 75 -12.14 -15.85 -6.04
C MET A 75 -11.59 -15.96 -4.60
N PRO A 76 -10.43 -15.36 -4.31
CA PRO A 76 -9.83 -15.40 -2.98
C PRO A 76 -10.70 -14.65 -1.96
N GLY A 77 -10.85 -15.24 -0.76
CA GLY A 77 -11.62 -14.66 0.34
C GLY A 77 -13.13 -14.71 0.14
N VAL A 78 -13.60 -15.48 -0.85
CA VAL A 78 -15.02 -15.74 -1.11
C VAL A 78 -15.33 -17.18 -0.79
N PHE A 79 -16.40 -17.39 -0.02
CA PHE A 79 -16.98 -18.70 0.25
C PHE A 79 -18.41 -18.69 -0.25
N THR A 80 -18.86 -19.83 -0.75
CA THR A 80 -20.20 -19.97 -1.31
C THR A 80 -20.86 -21.22 -0.77
N GLN A 81 -22.17 -21.17 -0.61
CA GLN A 81 -23.02 -22.31 -0.31
C GLN A 81 -24.18 -22.29 -1.29
N GLN A 82 -24.25 -23.32 -2.13
CA GLN A 82 -25.36 -23.47 -3.07
C GLN A 82 -26.36 -24.48 -2.50
N ASP A 83 -27.61 -24.06 -2.37
CA ASP A 83 -28.70 -25.00 -2.09
C ASP A 83 -29.08 -25.74 -3.38
N LYS A 84 -29.00 -27.07 -3.36
CA LYS A 84 -29.34 -27.93 -4.51
C LYS A 84 -30.84 -27.99 -4.78
N GLY A 85 -31.67 -27.71 -3.78
CA GLY A 85 -33.13 -27.74 -3.91
C GLY A 85 -33.70 -26.48 -4.56
N SER A 86 -33.30 -25.30 -4.07
CA SER A 86 -33.77 -24.01 -4.59
C SER A 86 -32.89 -23.38 -5.67
N GLY A 87 -31.65 -23.87 -5.86
CA GLY A 87 -30.68 -23.28 -6.79
C GLY A 87 -30.10 -21.94 -6.31
N VAL A 88 -30.41 -21.51 -5.08
CA VAL A 88 -29.93 -20.26 -4.51
C VAL A 88 -28.45 -20.38 -4.14
N LEU A 89 -27.70 -19.32 -4.45
CA LEU A 89 -26.29 -19.18 -4.09
C LEU A 89 -26.12 -18.19 -2.93
N ALA A 90 -25.79 -18.69 -1.74
CA ALA A 90 -25.38 -17.86 -0.62
C ALA A 90 -23.88 -17.57 -0.72
N VAL A 91 -23.53 -16.29 -0.75
CA VAL A 91 -22.14 -15.82 -0.83
C VAL A 91 -21.69 -15.24 0.51
N ASN A 92 -20.46 -15.56 0.89
CA ASN A 92 -19.77 -14.97 2.01
C ASN A 92 -18.44 -14.38 1.54
N ILE A 93 -18.19 -13.09 1.82
CA ILE A 93 -16.97 -12.39 1.44
C ILE A 93 -16.27 -11.95 2.71
N ARG A 94 -15.09 -12.50 3.01
CA ARG A 94 -14.28 -12.16 4.20
C ARG A 94 -15.03 -12.24 5.54
N GLY A 95 -15.86 -13.27 5.72
CA GLY A 95 -16.69 -13.43 6.91
C GLY A 95 -18.03 -12.69 6.83
N ASP A 96 -18.23 -11.91 5.76
CA ASP A 96 -19.43 -11.12 5.56
C ASP A 96 -20.50 -11.88 4.76
N SER A 97 -21.79 -11.85 5.15
CA SER A 97 -22.86 -12.61 4.46
C SER A 97 -24.26 -12.00 4.65
N GLY A 98 -25.15 -12.19 3.66
CA GLY A 98 -26.57 -11.83 3.78
C GLY A 98 -26.88 -10.32 3.99
N LEU A 99 -28.17 -10.01 4.17
CA LEU A 99 -28.74 -8.73 4.68
C LEU A 99 -27.95 -7.43 4.38
N GLY A 100 -27.62 -7.17 3.11
CA GLY A 100 -26.96 -5.92 2.70
C GLY A 100 -25.50 -5.77 3.14
N ARG A 101 -24.97 -6.78 3.83
CA ARG A 101 -23.56 -6.90 4.19
C ARG A 101 -22.75 -7.33 2.96
N VAL A 102 -23.20 -8.41 2.32
CA VAL A 102 -22.78 -8.74 0.95
C VAL A 102 -23.85 -8.29 -0.02
N ASN A 103 -23.43 -7.51 -1.02
CA ASN A 103 -24.30 -7.03 -2.06
C ASN A 103 -24.16 -7.88 -3.33
N THR A 104 -25.26 -8.46 -3.77
CA THR A 104 -25.36 -9.16 -5.05
C THR A 104 -26.30 -8.37 -5.94
N MET A 105 -25.85 -7.98 -7.13
CA MET A 105 -26.67 -7.25 -8.10
C MET A 105 -26.68 -7.97 -9.44
N VAL A 106 -27.83 -7.94 -10.11
CA VAL A 106 -27.96 -8.31 -11.51
C VAL A 106 -28.38 -7.05 -12.25
N ASP A 107 -27.57 -6.63 -13.22
CA ASP A 107 -27.83 -5.43 -14.05
C ASP A 107 -28.11 -4.15 -13.23
N GLY A 108 -27.45 -4.01 -12.08
CA GLY A 108 -27.61 -2.88 -11.17
C GLY A 108 -28.80 -2.97 -10.21
N VAL A 109 -29.61 -4.03 -10.30
CA VAL A 109 -30.70 -4.31 -9.37
C VAL A 109 -30.21 -5.25 -8.29
N THR A 110 -30.36 -4.87 -7.01
CA THR A 110 -29.96 -5.68 -5.86
C THR A 110 -30.82 -6.93 -5.74
N GLN A 111 -30.17 -8.08 -5.64
CA GLN A 111 -30.76 -9.38 -5.34
C GLN A 111 -30.55 -9.66 -3.86
N THR A 112 -31.54 -9.35 -3.03
CA THR A 112 -31.51 -9.72 -1.61
C THR A 112 -32.45 -10.90 -1.42
N PHE A 113 -31.89 -12.08 -1.20
CA PHE A 113 -32.69 -13.28 -0.95
C PHE A 113 -33.00 -13.43 0.54
N TYR A 114 -34.27 -13.68 0.85
CA TYR A 114 -34.78 -13.97 2.19
C TYR A 114 -35.28 -15.42 2.24
N SER A 115 -34.42 -16.38 2.60
CA SER A 115 -34.90 -17.69 3.07
C SER A 115 -34.89 -17.70 4.58
N THR A 116 -36.06 -17.82 5.18
CA THR A 116 -36.17 -18.48 6.47
C THR A 116 -36.15 -19.98 6.17
N SER A 117 -35.04 -20.67 6.42
CA SER A 117 -35.08 -22.12 6.55
C SER A 117 -35.88 -22.43 7.81
N ALA A 118 -37.18 -22.67 7.67
CA ALA A 118 -37.88 -23.50 8.63
C ALA A 118 -37.50 -24.94 8.27
N ASP A 119 -36.57 -25.50 9.04
CA ASP A 119 -36.41 -26.95 9.10
C ASP A 119 -37.72 -27.50 9.67
N ALA A 120 -38.43 -28.32 8.91
CA ALA A 120 -39.67 -28.98 9.32
C ALA A 120 -39.51 -30.49 9.15
#